data_AF-A0A162QQ33-F1
#
_entry.id   AF-A0A162QQ33-F1
#
_cell.length_a   1.000
_cell.length_b   1.000
_cell.length_c   1.000
_cell.angle_alpha   90.00
_cell.angle_beta   90.00
_cell.angle_gamma   90.00
#
_symmetry.space_group_name_H-M   'P 1'
#
loop_
_entity.id
_entity.type
_entity.pdbx_description
1 polymer ?
#
loop_
_entity_poly.entity_id
_entity_poly.type
_entity_poly.pdbx_seq_one_letter_code
_entity_poly.pdbx_strand_id
1 'polypeptide(L)' 'MNKGTLDKEINSLKETLYTLMTYSNLTDDTVVECSQKLDKLIVEYQNQKNFS' A
#
# COMPACT_ATOMS: atom_id res chain seq x y z
N MET A 1 14.82 -6.41 -0.86
CA MET A 1 14.37 -5.02 -1.10
C MET A 1 15.00 -4.13 -0.03
N ASN A 2 15.43 -2.91 -0.36
CA ASN A 2 16.00 -1.99 0.64
C ASN A 2 14.85 -1.25 1.36
N LYS A 3 14.99 -0.92 2.65
CA LYS A 3 13.92 -0.27 3.46
C LYS A 3 13.36 0.98 2.78
N GLY A 4 14.22 1.80 2.17
CA GLY A 4 13.82 3.01 1.45
C GLY A 4 13.03 2.78 0.16
N THR A 5 13.03 1.55 -0.39
CA THR A 5 12.21 1.18 -1.55
C THR A 5 10.78 0.85 -1.12
N LEU A 6 10.63 0.11 -0.01
CA LEU A 6 9.32 -0.25 0.55
C LEU A 6 8.56 0.98 1.06
N ASP A 7 9.23 1.90 1.76
CA ASP A 7 8.59 3.14 2.23
C ASP A 7 8.06 4.00 1.06
N LYS A 8 8.80 4.05 -0.07
CA LYS A 8 8.36 4.77 -1.27
C LYS A 8 7.15 4.12 -1.93
N GLU A 9 7.15 2.80 -2.08
CA GLU A 9 6.00 2.08 -2.64
C GLU A 9 4.76 2.18 -1.76
N ILE A 10 4.90 2.07 -0.44
CA ILE A 10 3.80 2.24 0.52
C ILE A 10 3.20 3.64 0.40
N ASN A 11 4.02 4.69 0.35
CA ASN A 11 3.53 6.06 0.24
C ASN A 11 2.85 6.33 -1.11
N SER A 12 3.43 5.84 -2.22
CA SER A 12 2.82 5.96 -3.54
C SER A 12 1.47 5.24 -3.63
N LEU A 13 1.35 4.06 -3.01
CA LEU A 13 0.09 3.33 -2.96
C LEU A 13 -0.94 4.04 -2.07
N LYS A 14 -0.54 4.64 -0.95
CA LYS A 14 -1.44 5.47 -0.12
C LYS A 14 -2.02 6.64 -0.91
N GLU A 15 -1.18 7.38 -1.64
CA GLU A 15 -1.64 8.51 -2.46
C GLU A 15 -2.58 8.05 -3.59
N THR A 16 -2.26 6.92 -4.21
CA THR A 16 -3.12 6.30 -5.24
C THR A 16 -4.46 5.88 -4.65
N LEU A 17 -4.47 5.24 -3.47
CA LEU A 17 -5.69 4.82 -2.79
C LEU A 17 -6.55 6.03 -2.42
N TYR A 18 -5.93 7.08 -1.87
CA TYR A 18 -6.64 8.30 -1.50
C TYR A 18 -7.29 8.97 -2.71
N THR A 19 -6.57 9.01 -3.83
CA THR A 19 -7.10 9.51 -5.11
C THR A 19 -8.26 8.65 -5.58
N LEU A 20 -8.10 7.34 -5.64
CA LEU A 20 -9.16 6.42 -6.07
C LEU A 20 -10.40 6.52 -5.17
N MET A 21 -10.25 6.57 -3.85
CA MET A 21 -11.38 6.75 -2.93
C MET A 21 -12.09 8.11 -3.09
N THR A 22 -11.40 9.11 -3.64
CA THR A 22 -11.99 10.44 -3.90
C THR A 22 -12.87 10.43 -5.16
N TYR A 23 -12.57 9.59 -6.15
CA TYR A 23 -13.21 9.61 -7.47
C TYR A 23 -13.99 8.32 -7.82
N SER A 24 -13.80 7.24 -7.08
CA SER A 24 -14.33 5.91 -7.36
C SER A 24 -15.15 5.39 -6.18
N ASN A 25 -16.08 4.47 -6.43
CA ASN A 25 -16.75 3.75 -5.37
C ASN A 25 -15.74 2.87 -4.62
N LEU A 26 -15.87 2.78 -3.29
CA LEU A 26 -14.97 2.00 -2.44
C LEU A 26 -14.97 0.49 -2.74
N THR A 27 -15.98 0.03 -3.48
CA THR A 27 -16.14 -1.35 -3.95
C THR A 27 -15.67 -1.55 -5.39
N ASP A 28 -15.06 -0.54 -6.01
CA ASP A 28 -14.42 -0.69 -7.31
C ASP A 28 -13.27 -1.70 -7.16
N ASP A 29 -13.23 -2.70 -8.03
CA ASP A 29 -12.22 -3.76 -7.99
C ASP A 29 -10.79 -3.18 -7.98
N THR A 30 -10.60 -2.02 -8.62
CA THR A 30 -9.33 -1.26 -8.60
C THR A 30 -8.96 -0.78 -7.19
N VAL A 31 -9.93 -0.28 -6.42
CA VAL A 31 -9.72 0.16 -5.03
C VAL A 31 -9.43 -1.04 -4.14
N VAL A 32 -10.12 -2.15 -4.35
CA VAL A 32 -9.92 -3.40 -3.59
C VAL A 32 -8.53 -3.97 -3.83
N GLU A 33 -8.11 -4.11 -5.09
CA GLU A 33 -6.76 -4.61 -5.44
C GLU A 33 -5.66 -3.71 -4.90
N CYS A 34 -5.83 -2.39 -5.01
CA CYS A 34 -4.87 -1.43 -4.49
C CYS A 34 -4.75 -1.52 -2.96
N SER A 35 -5.88 -1.75 -2.26
CA SER A 35 -5.91 -1.92 -0.81
C SER A 35 -5.19 -3.20 -0.36
N GLN A 36 -5.46 -4.32 -1.03
CA GLN A 36 -4.81 -5.61 -0.75
C GLN A 36 -3.29 -5.54 -0.97
N LYS A 37 -2.85 -4.83 -2.02
CA LYS A 37 -1.43 -4.63 -2.30
C LYS A 37 -0.73 -3.79 -1.23
N LEU A 38 -1.41 -2.74 -0.75
CA LEU A 38 -0.90 -1.90 0.34
C LEU A 38 -0.76 -2.69 1.64
N ASP A 39 -1.76 -3.49 2.01
CA ASP A 39 -1.71 -4.33 3.22
C ASP A 39 -0.54 -5.31 3.18
N LYS A 40 -0.32 -5.97 2.03
CA LYS A 40 0.80 -6.89 1.85
C LYS A 40 2.16 -6.21 2.07
N LEU A 41 2.33 -5.00 1.53
CA LEU A 41 3.57 -4.24 1.68
C LEU A 41 3.79 -3.75 3.11
N ILE A 42 2.71 -3.38 3.82
CA ILE A 42 2.78 -3.01 5.24
C ILE A 42 3.23 -4.20 6.08
N VAL A 43 2.66 -5.39 5.85
CA VAL A 43 3.07 -6.62 6.55
C VAL A 43 4.54 -6.94 6.27
N GLU A 44 4.98 -6.84 5.01
CA GLU A 44 6.37 -7.08 4.63
C GLU A 44 7.33 -6.08 5.30
N TYR A 45 6.96 -4.81 5.35
CA TYR A 45 7.72 -3.77 6.05
C TYR A 45 7.81 -4.02 7.56
N GLN A 46 6.70 -4.40 8.20
CA GLN A 46 6.66 -4.73 9.62
C GLN A 46 7.52 -5.96 9.94
N ASN A 47 7.47 -6.99 9.10
CA ASN A 47 8.32 -8.16 9.25
C ASN A 47 9.80 -7.77 9.14
N GLN A 48 10.19 -6.95 8.18
CA GLN A 48 11.56 -6.42 8.10
C GLN A 48 11.96 -5.53 9.28
N LYS A 49 11.00 -4.97 10.03
CA LYS A 49 11.24 -4.21 11.27
C LYS A 49 11.41 -5.12 12.49
N ASN A 50 10.67 -6.22 12.56
CA ASN A 50 10.68 -7.15 13.70
C ASN A 50 11.88 -8.12 13.69
N PHE A 51 12.58 -8.26 12.56
CA PHE A 51 13.82 -9.03 12.44
C PHE A 51 15.10 -8.17 12.49
N SER A 52 15.00 -6.92 12.97
CA SER A 52 16.11 -5.95 13.07
C SER A 52 16.51 -5.63 14.49
#